data_AF-A0A1B2DSE6-F1
#
_entry.id   AF-A0A1B2DSE6-F1
#
_cell.length_a   1.000
_cell.length_b   1.000
_cell.length_c   1.000
_cell.angle_alpha   90.00
_cell.angle_beta   90.00
_cell.angle_gamma   90.00
#
_symmetry.space_group_name_H-M   'P 1'
#
loop_
_entity.id
_entity.type
_entity.pdbx_description
1 polymer ?
#
loop_
_entity_poly.entity_id
_entity_poly.type
_entity_poly.pdbx_seq_one_letter_code
_entity_poly.pdbx_strand_id
1 'polypeptide(L)'
;MSVIVTLIAAIGLSQNYLYSLIPSFEDGIAVSNFIAYWIIGDDGWSVRLFQKYSEGSIALAIGLLVIYIIVHSVELAVGRKTVRR
;
A
#
# COMPACT_ATOMS: atom_id res chain seq x y z
N MET A 1 -9.95 -8.28 2.76
CA MET A 1 -9.75 -7.19 3.73
C MET A 1 -8.31 -6.69 3.77
N SER A 2 -7.28 -7.54 3.95
CA SER A 2 -5.87 -7.09 4.01
C SER A 2 -5.41 -6.32 2.75
N VAL A 3 -5.70 -6.85 1.55
CA VAL A 3 -5.31 -6.22 0.27
C VAL A 3 -5.88 -4.82 0.12
N ILE A 4 -7.13 -4.61 0.55
CA ILE A 4 -7.82 -3.31 0.46
C ILE A 4 -7.15 -2.30 1.40
N VAL A 5 -6.83 -2.70 2.63
CA VAL A 5 -6.14 -1.84 3.60
C VAL A 5 -4.75 -1.46 3.10
N THR A 6 -4.01 -2.40 2.51
CA THR A 6 -2.69 -2.11 1.93
C THR A 6 -2.78 -1.17 0.73
N LEU A 7 -3.80 -1.31 -0.11
CA LEU A 7 -4.02 -0.39 -1.24
C LEU A 7 -4.34 1.03 -0.77
N ILE A 8 -5.20 1.18 0.23
CA ILE A 8 -5.56 2.48 0.81
C ILE A 8 -4.32 3.15 1.44
N ALA A 9 -3.51 2.37 2.17
CA ALA A 9 -2.24 2.84 2.71
C ALA A 9 -1.26 3.28 1.62
N ALA A 10 -1.08 2.48 0.57
CA ALA A 10 -0.19 2.78 -0.55
C ALA A 10 -0.62 4.05 -1.31
N ILE A 11 -1.93 4.20 -1.58
CA ILE A 11 -2.49 5.37 -2.25
C ILE A 11 -2.29 6.63 -1.41
N GLY A 12 -2.62 6.57 -0.10
CA GLY A 12 -2.45 7.71 0.80
C GLY A 12 -1.00 8.17 0.93
N LEU A 13 -0.05 7.23 1.04
CA LEU A 13 1.38 7.52 1.06
C LEU A 13 1.88 8.09 -0.27
N SER A 14 1.41 7.56 -1.41
CA SER A 14 1.82 8.01 -2.74
C SER A 14 1.31 9.42 -3.05
N GLN A 15 0.08 9.76 -2.67
CA GLN A 15 -0.47 11.11 -2.85
C GLN A 15 0.34 12.13 -2.05
N ASN A 16 0.60 11.86 -0.77
CA ASN A 16 1.42 12.73 0.07
C ASN A 16 2.84 12.93 -0.49
N TYR A 17 3.45 11.88 -1.03
CA TYR A 17 4.73 12.01 -1.73
C TYR A 17 4.61 12.97 -2.93
N LEU A 18 3.65 12.78 -3.82
CA LEU A 18 3.48 13.65 -4.99
C LEU A 18 3.22 15.12 -4.63
N TYR A 19 2.41 15.38 -3.60
CA TYR A 19 2.17 16.75 -3.11
C TYR A 19 3.44 17.39 -2.52
N SER A 20 4.30 16.60 -1.88
CA SER A 20 5.57 17.09 -1.34
C SER A 20 6.60 17.47 -2.43
N LEU A 21 6.42 17.04 -3.68
CA LEU A 21 7.28 17.43 -4.80
C LEU A 21 6.88 18.76 -5.46
N ILE A 22 5.72 19.35 -5.10
CA ILE A 22 5.24 20.59 -5.71
C ILE A 22 5.85 21.79 -4.94
N PRO A 23 6.75 22.59 -5.54
CA PRO A 23 7.53 23.61 -4.84
C PRO A 23 6.69 24.79 -4.30
N SER A 24 5.44 24.94 -4.74
CA SER A 24 4.53 26.02 -4.33
C SER A 24 3.67 25.68 -3.10
N PHE A 25 3.81 24.48 -2.54
CA PHE A 25 3.12 24.04 -1.31
C PHE A 25 4.04 24.05 -0.06
N GLU A 26 5.13 24.82 -0.10
CA GLU A 26 6.21 24.74 0.88
C GLU A 26 5.90 25.40 2.23
N ASP A 27 5.75 24.54 3.23
CA ASP A 27 6.55 24.61 4.48
C ASP A 27 7.00 23.18 4.86
N GLY A 28 7.67 22.53 3.90
CA GLY A 28 8.47 21.31 4.13
C GLY A 28 7.74 19.99 4.31
N ILE A 29 6.46 19.97 4.67
CA ILE A 29 5.71 18.72 4.85
C ILE A 29 4.24 18.91 4.47
N ALA A 30 3.90 18.74 3.18
CA ALA A 30 2.52 18.69 2.70
C ALA A 30 1.83 17.37 3.08
N VAL A 31 1.90 16.96 4.34
CA VAL A 31 1.34 15.68 4.82
C VAL A 31 0.26 16.00 5.82
N SER A 32 -0.98 15.89 5.39
CA SER A 32 -2.07 15.61 6.33
C SER A 32 -3.01 14.60 5.70
N ASN A 33 -2.61 13.34 5.82
CA ASN A 33 -3.50 12.22 5.61
C ASN A 33 -3.54 11.42 6.92
N PHE A 34 -4.72 11.23 7.49
CA PHE A 34 -4.93 10.45 8.73
C PHE A 34 -4.24 9.07 8.67
N ILE A 35 -4.17 8.48 7.48
CA ILE A 35 -3.51 7.20 7.23
C ILE A 35 -1.99 7.30 7.43
N ALA A 36 -1.36 8.40 7.00
CA ALA A 36 0.08 8.62 7.19
C ALA A 36 0.42 8.76 8.68
N TYR A 37 -0.39 9.50 9.43
CA TYR A 37 -0.28 9.61 10.88
C TYR A 37 -0.37 8.23 11.56
N TRP A 38 -1.32 7.38 11.13
CA TRP A 38 -1.47 6.04 11.66
C TRP A 38 -0.29 5.10 11.39
N ILE A 39 0.42 5.29 10.28
CA ILE A 39 1.50 4.39 9.85
C ILE A 39 2.86 4.85 10.36
N ILE A 40 3.13 6.16 10.27
CA ILE A 40 4.45 6.75 10.54
C ILE A 40 4.51 7.38 11.94
N GLY A 41 3.38 7.83 12.50
CA GLY A 41 3.33 8.58 13.76
C GLY A 41 3.61 10.06 13.57
N ASP A 42 3.77 10.82 14.65
CA ASP A 42 3.90 12.29 14.64
C ASP A 42 5.34 12.80 14.39
N ASP A 43 6.35 11.94 14.57
CA ASP A 43 7.75 12.37 14.61
C ASP A 43 8.53 12.10 13.31
N GLY A 44 9.41 13.04 12.93
CA GLY A 44 10.48 12.79 11.96
C GLY A 44 10.05 12.69 10.49
N TRP A 45 8.96 13.37 10.14
CA TRP A 45 8.43 13.40 8.77
C TRP A 45 9.43 13.98 7.77
N SER A 46 9.67 13.22 6.69
CA SER A 46 10.51 13.66 5.58
C SER A 46 10.08 12.99 4.29
N VAL A 47 10.26 13.68 3.16
CA VAL A 47 9.94 13.18 1.82
C VAL A 47 10.54 11.79 1.57
N ARG A 48 11.77 11.56 2.03
CA ARG A 48 12.47 10.28 1.89
C ARG A 48 11.84 9.15 2.71
N LEU A 49 11.29 9.46 3.89
CA LEU A 49 10.57 8.50 4.71
C LEU A 49 9.26 8.08 4.03
N PHE A 50 8.49 9.07 3.53
CA PHE A 50 7.27 8.82 2.78
C PHE A 50 7.50 7.96 1.54
N GLN A 51 8.57 8.25 0.79
CA GLN A 51 8.97 7.44 -0.35
C GLN A 51 9.23 5.98 0.06
N LYS A 52 10.03 5.75 1.10
CA LYS A 52 10.37 4.40 1.58
C LYS A 52 9.14 3.60 2.02
N TYR A 53 8.22 4.23 2.77
CA TYR A 53 6.99 3.57 3.22
C TYR A 53 6.01 3.34 2.08
N SER A 54 5.93 4.26 1.11
CA SER A 54 5.11 4.09 -0.09
C SER A 54 5.60 2.91 -0.93
N GLU A 55 6.89 2.86 -1.25
CA GLU A 55 7.53 1.78 -2.00
C GLU A 55 7.33 0.42 -1.30
N GLY A 56 7.57 0.36 0.02
CA GLY A 56 7.35 -0.85 0.81
C GLY A 56 5.90 -1.31 0.81
N SER A 57 4.95 -0.38 0.93
CA SER A 57 3.51 -0.69 0.90
C SER A 57 3.06 -1.20 -0.47
N ILE A 58 3.57 -0.61 -1.55
CA ILE A 58 3.31 -1.06 -2.93
C ILE A 58 3.87 -2.47 -3.14
N ALA A 59 5.12 -2.72 -2.71
CA ALA A 59 5.75 -4.03 -2.83
C ALA A 59 4.94 -5.11 -2.05
N LEU A 60 4.49 -4.78 -0.84
CA LEU A 60 3.66 -5.67 -0.03
C LEU A 60 2.29 -5.91 -0.66
N ALA A 61 1.66 -4.88 -1.23
CA ALA A 61 0.39 -5.01 -1.95
C ALA A 61 0.52 -5.96 -3.14
N ILE A 62 1.56 -5.79 -3.96
CA ILE A 62 1.83 -6.67 -5.11
C ILE A 62 2.07 -8.10 -4.63
N GLY A 63 2.88 -8.30 -3.58
CA GLY A 63 3.15 -9.62 -3.01
C GLY A 63 1.87 -10.33 -2.54
N LEU A 64 1.01 -9.62 -1.81
CA LEU A 64 -0.29 -10.15 -1.37
C LEU A 64 -1.21 -10.49 -2.55
N LEU A 65 -1.20 -9.68 -3.60
CA LEU A 65 -2.02 -9.91 -4.80
C LEU A 65 -1.57 -11.18 -5.54
N VAL A 66 -0.25 -11.39 -5.67
CA VAL A 66 0.31 -12.61 -6.24
C VAL A 66 -0.08 -13.84 -5.40
N ILE A 67 0.08 -13.77 -4.08
CA ILE A 67 -0.32 -14.87 -3.18
C ILE A 67 -1.81 -15.17 -3.32
N TYR A 68 -2.66 -14.15 -3.37
CA TYR A 68 -4.10 -14.32 -3.56
C TYR A 68 -4.42 -15.06 -4.87
N ILE A 69 -3.78 -14.68 -5.98
CA ILE A 69 -3.97 -15.36 -7.27
C ILE A 69 -3.56 -16.84 -7.18
N ILE A 70 -2.43 -17.14 -6.53
CA ILE A 70 -1.93 -18.51 -6.37
C ILE A 70 -2.93 -19.34 -5.57
N VAL A 71 -3.33 -18.86 -4.39
CA VAL A 71 -4.27 -19.56 -3.50
C VAL A 71 -5.60 -19.81 -4.21
N HIS A 72 -6.15 -18.79 -4.86
CA HIS A 72 -7.41 -18.91 -5.60
C HIS A 72 -7.30 -19.89 -6.78
N SER A 73 -6.18 -19.87 -7.51
CA SER A 73 -5.93 -20.82 -8.60
C SER A 73 -5.85 -22.26 -8.09
N VAL A 74 -5.20 -22.48 -6.94
CA VAL A 74 -5.12 -23.79 -6.29
C VAL A 74 -6.50 -24.25 -5.84
N GLU A 75 -7.28 -23.38 -5.20
CA GLU A 75 -8.66 -23.67 -4.77
C GLU A 75 -9.54 -24.11 -5.96
N LEU A 76 -9.49 -23.38 -7.07
CA LEU A 76 -10.21 -23.74 -8.30
C LEU A 76 -9.71 -25.04 -8.93
N ALA A 77 -8.42 -25.35 -8.81
CA ALA A 77 -7.86 -26.61 -9.31
C ALA A 77 -8.29 -27.81 -8.45
N VAL A 78 -8.33 -27.63 -7.12
CA VAL A 78 -8.77 -28.67 -6.17
C VAL A 78 -10.27 -28.89 -6.27
N GLY A 79 -11.09 -27.84 -6.28
CA GLY A 79 -12.55 -27.94 -6.42
C GLY A 79 -12.98 -28.64 -7.72
N ARG A 80 -12.27 -28.40 -8.83
CA ARG A 80 -12.50 -29.11 -10.10
C ARG A 80 -12.20 -30.60 -10.04
N LYS A 81 -11.25 -31.04 -9.21
CA LYS A 81 -10.92 -32.47 -9.05
C LYS A 81 -11.95 -33.21 -8.20
N THR A 82 -12.56 -32.55 -7.22
CA THR A 82 -13.57 -33.17 -6.34
C THR A 82 -14.91 -33.38 -7.05
N VAL A 83 -15.32 -32.48 -7.96
CA VAL A 83 -16.59 -32.58 -8.71
C VAL A 83 -16.55 -33.62 -9.85
N ARG A 84 -15.36 -34.01 -10.32
CA ARG A 84 -15.18 -35.01 -11.39
C ARG A 84 -15.06 -36.45 -10.88
N ARG A 85 -15.06 -36.67 -9.57
CA ARG A 85 -15.13 -37.99 -8.94
C ARG A 85 -16.55 -38.28 -8.49
#